data_AF-C5CBT7-F1
#
_entry.id   AF-C5CBT7-F1
#
_cell.length_a   1.000
_cell.length_b   1.000
_cell.length_c   1.000
_cell.angle_alpha   90.00
_cell.angle_beta   90.00
_cell.angle_gamma   90.00
#
_symmetry.space_group_name_H-M   'P 1'
#
loop_
_entity.id
_entity.type
_entity.pdbx_description
1 polymer ?
#
loop_
_entity_poly.entity_id
_entity_poly.type
_entity_poly.pdbx_seq_one_letter_code
_entity_poly.pdbx_strand_id
1 'polypeptide(L)' 'MALEALTTALNEHLVAAQNKRGEDDPAVEAAFFAVADAFEAYEDALYADTEEVTPLDLFDDEDDDD' A
#
# COMPACT_ATOMS: atom_id res chain seq x y z
N MET A 1 12.02 3.19 9.39
CA MET A 1 12.33 3.95 8.13
C MET A 1 11.16 3.79 7.16
N ALA A 2 10.96 4.68 6.17
CA ALA A 2 9.81 4.58 5.26
C ALA A 2 9.76 3.25 4.49
N LEU A 3 10.91 2.77 4.00
CA LEU A 3 11.02 1.45 3.36
C LEU A 3 10.61 0.28 4.28
N GLU A 4 10.95 0.37 5.56
CA GLU A 4 10.59 -0.65 6.56
C GLU A 4 9.10 -0.64 6.87
N ALA A 5 8.48 0.55 6.91
CA ALA A 5 7.03 0.70 7.05
C ALA A 5 6.30 0.09 5.84
N LEU A 6 6.73 0.41 4.62
CA LEU A 6 6.18 -0.20 3.39
C LEU A 6 6.35 -1.72 3.38
N THR A 7 7.53 -2.23 3.73
CA THR A 7 7.78 -3.68 3.82
C THR A 7 6.87 -4.34 4.86
N THR A 8 6.62 -3.68 5.98
CA THR A 8 5.72 -4.17 7.02
C THR A 8 4.28 -4.21 6.54
N ALA A 9 3.79 -3.13 5.94
CA ALA A 9 2.43 -3.04 5.39
C ALA A 9 2.16 -4.12 4.33
N LEU A 10 3.13 -4.38 3.43
CA LEU A 10 3.02 -5.45 2.44
C LEU A 10 2.90 -6.85 3.07
N ASN A 11 3.65 -7.10 4.15
CA ASN A 11 3.55 -8.37 4.89
C ASN A 11 2.21 -8.49 5.62
N GLU A 12 1.74 -7.42 6.25
CA GLU A 12 0.44 -7.39 6.95
C GLU A 12 -0.72 -7.60 5.97
N HIS A 13 -0.68 -6.97 4.80
CA HIS A 13 -1.64 -7.18 3.73
C HIS A 13 -1.63 -8.63 3.24
N LEU A 14 -0.45 -9.24 3.04
CA LEU A 14 -0.37 -10.67 2.69
C LEU A 14 -0.98 -11.57 3.77
N VAL A 15 -0.70 -11.29 5.05
CA VAL A 15 -1.28 -12.03 6.18
C VAL A 15 -2.80 -11.88 6.21
N ALA A 16 -3.32 -10.67 6.02
CA ALA A 16 -4.76 -10.41 5.97
C ALA A 16 -5.42 -11.19 4.80
N ALA A 17 -4.84 -11.11 3.60
CA ALA A 17 -5.33 -11.82 2.41
C ALA A 17 -5.34 -13.34 2.61
N GLN A 18 -4.31 -13.91 3.26
CA GLN A 18 -4.26 -15.34 3.57
C GLN A 18 -5.27 -15.79 4.63
N ASN A 19 -5.71 -14.89 5.49
CA ASN A 19 -6.66 -15.17 6.58
C ASN A 19 -8.07 -14.63 6.29
N LYS A 20 -8.34 -14.17 5.06
CA LYS A 20 -9.59 -13.55 4.62
C LYS A 20 -10.82 -14.42 4.96
N ARG A 21 -11.85 -13.79 5.53
CA ARG A 21 -13.13 -14.39 5.90
C ARG A 21 -14.25 -13.83 5.04
N GLY A 22 -14.51 -14.47 3.91
CA GLY A 22 -15.55 -14.04 2.96
C GLY A 22 -15.00 -13.14 1.86
N GLU A 23 -15.89 -12.57 1.04
CA GLU A 23 -15.49 -11.70 -0.08
C GLU A 23 -15.15 -10.28 0.36
N ASP A 24 -15.80 -9.76 1.39
CA ASP A 24 -15.61 -8.38 1.89
C ASP A 24 -15.04 -8.40 3.31
N ASP A 25 -13.79 -8.85 3.44
CA ASP A 25 -13.13 -8.85 4.75
C ASP A 25 -12.55 -7.46 5.04
N PRO A 26 -13.05 -6.75 6.07
CA PRO A 26 -12.58 -5.40 6.39
C PRO A 26 -11.10 -5.36 6.82
N ALA A 27 -10.53 -6.49 7.26
CA ALA A 27 -9.10 -6.55 7.58
C ALA A 27 -8.23 -6.50 6.31
N VAL A 28 -8.72 -7.05 5.20
CA VAL A 28 -8.01 -6.99 3.91
C VAL A 28 -8.10 -5.58 3.34
N GLU A 29 -9.29 -4.98 3.37
CA GLU A 29 -9.52 -3.59 2.93
C GLU A 29 -8.66 -2.60 3.74
N ALA A 30 -8.67 -2.70 5.07
CA ALA A 30 -7.83 -1.84 5.91
C ALA A 30 -6.33 -2.01 5.62
N ALA A 31 -5.88 -3.25 5.39
CA ALA A 31 -4.48 -3.51 5.05
C ALA A 31 -4.12 -3.03 3.64
N PHE A 32 -5.07 -3.01 2.70
CA PHE A 32 -4.89 -2.45 1.36
C PHE A 32 -4.61 -0.94 1.43
N PHE A 33 -5.46 -0.17 2.14
CA PHE A 33 -5.21 1.26 2.34
C PHE A 33 -3.92 1.53 3.11
N ALA A 34 -3.58 0.70 4.09
CA ALA A 34 -2.30 0.82 4.81
C ALA A 34 -1.07 0.64 3.92
N VAL A 35 -1.16 -0.21 2.87
CA VAL A 35 -0.09 -0.34 1.86
C VAL A 35 0.02 0.93 1.03
N ALA A 36 -1.12 1.51 0.60
CA ALA A 36 -1.13 2.75 -0.17
C ALA A 36 -0.48 3.90 0.59
N ASP A 37 -0.91 4.14 1.83
CA ASP A 37 -0.34 5.17 2.71
C ASP A 37 1.17 4.98 2.92
N ALA A 38 1.59 3.73 3.17
CA ALA A 38 3.01 3.42 3.40
C ALA A 38 3.84 3.57 2.12
N PHE A 39 3.25 3.34 0.95
CA PHE A 39 3.91 3.51 -0.34
C PHE A 39 4.12 5.00 -0.65
N GLU A 40 3.11 5.85 -0.48
CA GLU A 40 3.26 7.30 -0.62
C GLU A 40 4.37 7.85 0.29
N ALA A 41 4.37 7.45 1.57
CA ALA A 41 5.40 7.86 2.51
C ALA A 41 6.81 7.39 2.11
N TYR A 42 6.92 6.25 1.42
CA TYR A 42 8.18 5.75 0.88
C TYR A 42 8.62 6.53 -0.36
N GLU A 43 7.72 6.80 -1.31
CA GLU A 43 8.02 7.62 -2.50
C GLU A 43 8.48 9.02 -2.10
N ASP A 44 7.78 9.67 -1.16
CA ASP A 44 8.14 10.99 -0.65
C ASP A 44 9.54 10.99 -0.02
N ALA A 45 9.84 9.98 0.80
CA ALA A 45 11.15 9.85 1.44
C ALA A 45 12.26 9.54 0.42
N LEU A 46 11.98 8.69 -0.57
CA LEU A 46 12.90 8.36 -1.64
C LEU A 46 13.25 9.61 -2.44
N TYR A 47 12.24 10.33 -2.91
CA TYR A 47 12.42 11.54 -3.70
C TYR A 47 13.17 12.63 -2.92
N ALA A 48 12.84 12.83 -1.64
CA ALA A 48 13.51 13.80 -0.80
C ALA A 48 15.01 13.53 -0.62
N ASP A 49 15.41 12.25 -0.58
CA ASP A 49 16.80 11.85 -0.35
C ASP A 49 17.61 11.70 -1.65
N THR A 50 16.99 11.29 -2.76
CA THR A 50 17.70 10.86 -3.98
C THR A 50 17.26 11.54 -5.26
N GLU A 51 16.15 12.30 -5.24
CA GLU A 51 15.47 12.85 -6.44
C GLU A 51 14.97 11.77 -7.44
N GLU A 52 14.92 10.50 -7.02
CA GLU A 52 14.40 9.38 -7.81
C GLU A 52 12.98 8.98 -7.35
N VAL A 53 12.26 8.27 -8.20
CA VAL A 53 10.92 7.71 -7.93
C VAL A 53 10.86 6.24 -8.38
N THR A 54 9.92 5.46 -7.84
CA THR A 54 9.68 4.11 -8.39
C THR A 54 8.79 4.17 -9.64
N PRO A 55 8.78 3.12 -10.49
CA PRO A 55 7.88 3.06 -11.64
C PRO A 55 6.46 2.58 -11.25
N LEU A 56 6.04 2.79 -10.01
CA LEU A 56 4.76 2.32 -9.47
C LEU A 56 3.84 3.51 -9.22
N ASP A 57 2.54 3.33 -9.44
CA ASP A 57 1.50 4.31 -9.16
C ASP A 57 0.40 3.67 -8.28
N LEU A 58 -0.28 4.49 -7.48
CA LEU A 58 -1.49 4.06 -6.78
C LEU A 58 -2.67 4.11 -7.74
N PHE A 59 -3.49 3.07 -7.74
CA PHE A 59 -4.78 3.10 -8.40
C PHE A 59 -5.74 3.88 -7.49
N ASP A 60 -6.37 4.92 -8.04
CA ASP A 60 -7.46 5.60 -7.35
C ASP A 60 -8.74 4.80 -7.58
N ASP A 61 -9.48 4.50 -6.51
CA ASP A 61 -10.78 3.80 -6.60
C ASP A 61 -11.85 4.64 -7.33
N GLU A 62 -11.53 5.87 -7.75
CA GLU A 62 -12.41 6.77 -8.52
C GLU A 62 -12.45 6.48 -10.04
N ASP A 63 -11.60 5.59 -10.56
CA ASP A 63 -11.56 5.22 -12.00
C ASP A 63 -12.46 4.01 -12.35
N ASP A 64 -13.53 3.77 -11.57
CA ASP A 64 -14.56 2.73 -11.85
C ASP A 64 -15.86 3.33 -12.47
N ASP A 65 -15.76 4.50 -13.10
CA ASP A 65 -16.80 5.13 -13.93
C ASP A 65 -16.49 4.99 -15.45
N ASP A 66 -16.60 3.79 -16.03
CA ASP A 66 -16.77 3.59 -17.49
C ASP A 66 -17.62 2.35 -17.86
#